data_AF-A0A2M7U692-F1
#
_entry.id   AF-A0A2M7U692-F1
#
_cell.length_a   1.000
_cell.length_b   1.000
_cell.length_c   1.000
_cell.angle_alpha   90.00
_cell.angle_beta   90.00
_cell.angle_gamma   90.00
#
_symmetry.space_group_name_H-M   'P 1'
#
loop_
_entity.id
_entity.type
_entity.pdbx_description
1 polymer ?
#
loop_
_entity_poly.entity_id
_entity_poly.type
_entity_poly.pdbx_seq_one_letter_code
_entity_poly.pdbx_strand_id
1 'polypeptide(L)' 'MEALLKKIEQKEAVVGVIGLGYVGLPLAVEFAKAGLKVIGIDVNQKRVDQLNRGENY' A
#
# COMPACT_ATOMS: atom_id res chain seq x y z
N MET A 1 -15.76 -13.89 -7.30
CA MET A 1 -15.81 -12.42 -7.21
C MET A 1 -16.45 -11.97 -5.89
N GLU A 2 -17.60 -12.53 -5.51
CA GLU A 2 -18.32 -12.19 -4.26
C GLU A 2 -17.46 -12.23 -2.99
N ALA A 3 -16.64 -13.27 -2.83
CA ALA A 3 -15.74 -13.38 -1.67
C ALA A 3 -14.70 -12.25 -1.58
N LEU A 4 -14.23 -11.72 -2.72
CA LEU A 4 -13.29 -10.60 -2.74
C LEU A 4 -14.00 -9.29 -2.39
N LEU A 5 -15.18 -9.06 -2.97
CA LEU A 5 -15.99 -7.87 -2.67
C LEU A 5 -16.30 -7.78 -1.18
N LYS A 6 -16.72 -8.90 -0.57
CA LYS A 6 -16.95 -8.99 0.87
C LYS A 6 -15.69 -8.65 1.68
N LYS A 7 -14.52 -9.15 1.29
CA LYS A 7 -13.25 -8.81 1.96
C LYS A 7 -12.88 -7.34 1.82
N ILE A 8 -13.20 -6.70 0.70
CA ILE A 8 -12.96 -5.26 0.51
C ILE A 8 -13.90 -4.46 1.42
N GLU A 9 -15.19 -4.78 1.45
CA GLU A 9 -16.19 -4.14 2.31
C GLU A 9 -15.85 -4.29 3.80
N GLN A 10 -15.35 -5.47 4.19
CA GLN A 10 -14.94 -5.79 5.56
C GLN A 10 -13.52 -5.30 5.90
N LYS A 11 -12.81 -4.67 4.96
CA LYS A 11 -11.41 -4.22 5.08
C LYS A 11 -10.39 -5.32 5.41
N GLU A 12 -10.71 -6.56 5.06
CA GLU A 12 -9.84 -7.73 5.20
C GLU A 12 -8.99 -7.99 3.95
N ALA A 13 -9.29 -7.30 2.85
CA ALA A 13 -8.47 -7.35 1.65
C ALA A 13 -7.08 -6.73 1.89
N VAL A 14 -6.07 -7.33 1.28
CA VAL A 14 -4.71 -6.78 1.26
C VAL A 14 -4.49 -6.10 -0.08
N VAL A 15 -4.09 -4.83 -0.05
CA VAL A 15 -3.80 -4.03 -1.25
C VAL A 15 -2.30 -4.09 -1.54
N GLY A 16 -1.93 -4.56 -2.72
CA GLY A 16 -0.56 -4.44 -3.23
C GLY A 16 -0.43 -3.21 -4.12
N VAL A 17 0.57 -2.36 -3.87
CA VAL A 17 0.88 -1.20 -4.72
C VAL A 17 2.28 -1.37 -5.30
N ILE A 18 2.37 -1.48 -6.62
CA ILE A 18 3.64 -1.65 -7.35
C ILE A 18 4.07 -0.28 -7.91
N GLY A 19 5.27 0.14 -7.52
CA GLY A 19 5.83 1.46 -7.77
C GLY A 19 5.41 2.45 -6.68
N LEU A 20 6.35 2.87 -5.84
CA LEU A 20 6.15 3.85 -4.76
C LEU A 20 6.70 5.22 -5.18
N GLY A 21 6.38 5.63 -6.40
CA GLY A 21 6.71 6.97 -6.89
C GLY A 21 5.67 8.01 -6.44
N TYR A 22 5.63 9.11 -7.19
CA TYR A 22 4.73 10.24 -6.96
C TYR A 22 3.24 9.85 -6.84
N VAL A 23 2.78 8.85 -7.61
CA VAL A 23 1.38 8.41 -7.58
C VAL A 23 1.18 7.25 -6.60
N GLY A 24 2.07 6.27 -6.64
CA GLY A 24 1.85 5.02 -5.91
C GLY A 24 2.03 5.15 -4.40
N LEU A 25 2.97 5.98 -3.91
CA LEU A 25 3.07 6.20 -2.47
C LEU A 25 1.82 6.88 -1.90
N PRO A 26 1.33 8.03 -2.43
CA PRO A 26 0.09 8.62 -1.93
C PRO A 26 -1.09 7.64 -2.00
N LEU A 27 -1.20 6.87 -3.07
CA LEU A 27 -2.26 5.84 -3.19
C LEU A 27 -2.16 4.78 -2.09
N ALA A 28 -0.96 4.25 -1.82
CA ALA A 28 -0.72 3.29 -0.76
C ALA A 28 -1.10 3.87 0.62
N VAL A 29 -0.76 5.14 0.86
CA VAL A 29 -1.09 5.86 2.09
C VAL A 29 -2.61 6.03 2.23
N GLU A 30 -3.33 6.40 1.18
CA GLU A 30 -4.79 6.57 1.25
C GLU A 30 -5.52 5.24 1.52
N PHE A 31 -5.06 4.12 0.93
CA PHE A 31 -5.60 2.80 1.28
C PHE A 31 -5.32 2.41 2.73
N ALA A 32 -4.12 2.72 3.24
CA ALA A 32 -3.78 2.49 4.64
C ALA A 32 -4.66 3.33 5.58
N LYS A 33 -4.87 4.62 5.26
CA LYS A 33 -5.79 5.51 5.99
C LYS A 33 -7.25 5.02 5.95
N ALA A 34 -7.66 4.41 4.84
CA ALA A 34 -8.97 3.77 4.71
C ALA A 34 -9.10 2.52 5.60
N GLY A 35 -8.03 2.05 6.24
CA GLY A 35 -8.02 0.93 7.18
C GLY A 35 -7.72 -0.42 6.53
N LEU A 36 -7.24 -0.44 5.28
CA LEU A 36 -6.80 -1.66 4.61
C LEU A 36 -5.34 -1.95 4.93
N LYS A 37 -4.98 -3.23 4.96
CA LYS A 37 -3.57 -3.64 4.97
C LYS A 37 -2.97 -3.39 3.59
N VAL A 38 -1.88 -2.63 3.53
CA VAL A 38 -1.20 -2.29 2.28
C VAL A 38 0.21 -2.84 2.26
N ILE A 39 0.63 -3.40 1.11
CA ILE A 39 1.99 -3.84 0.83
C ILE A 39 2.51 -3.00 -0.35
N GLY A 40 3.47 -2.12 -0.06
CA GLY A 40 4.17 -1.35 -1.08
C GLY A 40 5.34 -2.13 -1.68
N ILE A 41 5.50 -2.09 -3.00
CA ILE A 41 6.55 -2.78 -3.74
C ILE A 41 7.23 -1.77 -4.65
N ASP A 42 8.55 -1.62 -4.55
CA ASP A 42 9.34 -0.75 -5.43
C ASP A 42 10.68 -1.45 -5.76
N VAL A 43 11.23 -1.16 -6.93
CA VAL A 43 12.54 -1.70 -7.35
C VAL A 43 13.71 -0.98 -6.66
N ASN A 44 13.48 0.22 -6.14
CA ASN A 44 14.50 0.97 -5.42
C ASN A 44 14.55 0.57 -3.94
N GLN A 45 15.49 -0.31 -3.59
CA GLN A 45 15.66 -0.81 -2.22
C GLN A 45 15.86 0.32 -1.20
N LYS A 46 16.63 1.37 -1.54
CA LYS A 46 16.87 2.51 -0.64
C LYS A 46 15.56 3.20 -0.25
N ARG A 47 14.68 3.44 -1.23
CA ARG A 47 13.33 4.01 -1.01
C ARG A 47 12.51 3.11 -0.10
N VAL A 48 12.49 1.80 -0.36
CA VAL A 48 11.76 0.82 0.46
C VAL A 48 12.25 0.86 1.91
N ASP A 49 13.57 0.87 2.12
CA ASP A 49 14.16 0.90 3.46
C ASP A 49 13.83 2.20 4.22
N GLN A 50 13.92 3.35 3.54
CA GLN A 50 13.54 4.65 4.12
C GLN A 50 12.05 4.66 4.52
N LEU A 51 11.16 4.23 3.62
CA LEU A 51 9.73 4.15 3.89
C LEU A 51 9.40 3.24 5.07
N ASN A 52 10.04 2.07 5.16
CA ASN A 52 9.84 1.14 6.28
C ASN A 52 10.33 1.71 7.62
N ARG A 53 11.25 2.68 7.61
CA ARG A 53 11.67 3.43 8.80
C ARG A 53 10.81 4.67 9.09
N GLY A 54 9.84 4.99 8.23
CA GLY A 54 9.06 6.22 8.34
C GLY A 54 9.83 7.47 7.94
N GLU A 55 10.90 7.32 7.17
CA GLU A 55 11.72 8.42 6.66
C GLU A 55 11.21 8.88 5.29
N ASN A 56 11.43 10.16 5.00
CA ASN A 56 11.19 10.72 3.68
C ASN A 56 12.28 10.29 2.68
N TYR A 57 11.96 10.25 1.38
CA TYR A 57 12.89 9.89 0.30
C TYR A 57 12.74 10.76 -0.95
#